data_AF-A0A2S3QUZ1-F1
#
_entry.id   AF-A0A2S3QUZ1-F1
#
_cell.length_a   1.000
_cell.length_b   1.000
_cell.length_c   1.000
_cell.angle_alpha   90.00
_cell.angle_beta   90.00
_cell.angle_gamma   90.00
#
_symmetry.space_group_name_H-M   'P 1'
#
loop_
_entity.id
_entity.type
_entity.pdbx_description
1 polymer ?
#
loop_
_entity_poly.entity_id
_entity_poly.type
_entity_poly.pdbx_seq_one_letter_code
_entity_poly.pdbx_strand_id
1 'polypeptide(L)'
;MPLDAAEIVRLLQALELTVVADGEGQWSVGVPSHRFDISLEVDLIEELARLYGYNRLPVRYPQARLAPNNKPEARAALPLLRRL
;
A
#
# COMPACT_ATOMS: atom_id res chain seq x y z
N MET A 1 3.68 1.43 -15.25
CA MET A 1 4.78 2.37 -15.52
C MET A 1 5.34 2.76 -14.17
N PRO A 2 6.64 2.58 -13.91
CA PRO A 2 7.23 3.04 -12.66
C PRO A 2 7.19 4.58 -12.61
N LEU A 3 6.91 5.15 -11.43
CA LEU A 3 7.14 6.56 -11.16
C LEU A 3 8.64 6.82 -11.25
N ASP A 4 9.05 7.86 -11.96
CA ASP A 4 10.45 8.26 -11.96
C ASP A 4 10.82 9.02 -10.67
N ALA A 5 12.11 9.12 -10.39
CA ALA A 5 12.63 9.77 -9.19
C ALA A 5 12.22 11.24 -9.08
N ALA A 6 12.15 11.95 -10.21
CA ALA A 6 11.79 13.37 -10.22
C ALA A 6 10.30 13.57 -9.89
N GLU A 7 9.44 12.68 -10.37
CA GLU A 7 8.02 12.69 -10.06
C GLU A 7 7.76 12.37 -8.58
N ILE A 8 8.45 11.38 -8.00
CA ILE A 8 8.36 11.05 -6.57
C ILE A 8 8.70 12.29 -5.72
N VAL A 9 9.85 12.92 -5.98
CA VAL A 9 10.29 14.11 -5.23
C VAL A 9 9.28 15.24 -5.39
N ARG A 10 8.79 15.49 -6.61
CA ARG A 10 7.79 16.53 -6.89
C ARG A 10 6.50 16.31 -6.10
N LEU A 11 6.00 15.06 -6.04
CA LEU A 11 4.77 14.73 -5.33
C LEU A 11 4.91 14.91 -3.82
N LEU A 12 6.01 14.42 -3.22
CA LEU A 12 6.26 14.56 -1.80
C LEU A 12 6.49 16.02 -1.38
N GLN A 13 7.23 16.79 -2.18
CA GLN A 13 7.44 18.23 -1.93
C GLN A 13 6.14 19.04 -2.03
N ALA A 14 5.19 18.63 -2.87
CA ALA A 14 3.87 19.27 -2.96
C ALA A 14 3.03 19.10 -1.69
N LEU A 15 3.41 18.19 -0.78
CA LEU A 15 2.82 17.99 0.54
C LEU A 15 3.58 18.72 1.66
N GLU A 16 4.49 19.64 1.30
CA GLU A 16 5.35 20.36 2.24
C GLU A 16 6.33 19.45 2.99
N LEU A 17 6.56 18.24 2.48
CA LEU A 17 7.59 17.34 3.01
C LEU A 17 8.97 17.78 2.49
N THR A 18 9.96 17.79 3.37
CA THR A 18 11.36 18.00 2.97
C THR A 18 11.90 16.69 2.42
N VAL A 19 12.50 16.71 1.23
CA VAL A 19 12.99 15.48 0.56
C VAL A 19 14.45 15.67 0.19
N VAL A 20 15.32 14.80 0.67
CA VAL A 20 16.76 14.80 0.39
C VAL A 20 17.15 13.45 -0.18
N ALA A 21 17.91 13.43 -1.27
CA ALA A 21 18.42 12.18 -1.84
C ALA A 21 19.41 11.52 -0.86
N ASP A 22 19.27 10.20 -0.68
CA ASP A 22 20.05 9.41 0.29
C ASP A 22 20.60 8.13 -0.37
N GLY A 23 21.09 8.26 -1.60
CA GLY A 23 21.53 7.15 -2.44
C GLY A 23 20.62 6.90 -3.64
N GLU A 24 20.97 5.90 -4.45
CA GLU A 24 20.23 5.57 -5.66
C GLU A 24 18.84 5.01 -5.30
N GLY A 25 17.78 5.74 -5.67
CA GLY A 25 16.40 5.36 -5.39
C GLY A 25 15.99 5.46 -3.91
N GLN A 26 16.74 6.20 -3.10
CA GLN A 26 16.49 6.37 -1.67
C GLN A 26 16.36 7.85 -1.32
N TRP A 27 15.46 8.15 -0.39
CA TRP A 27 15.21 9.51 0.09
C TRP A 27 15.06 9.54 1.60
N SER A 28 15.70 10.52 2.22
CA SER A 28 15.41 10.95 3.57
C SER A 28 14.30 12.01 3.52
N VAL A 29 13.20 11.76 4.23
CA VAL A 29 12.00 12.61 4.21
C VAL A 29 11.74 13.25 5.57
N GLY A 30 11.76 14.57 5.63
CA GLY A 30 11.37 15.36 6.79
C GLY A 30 9.87 15.64 6.78
N VAL A 31 9.17 15.19 7.82
CA VAL A 31 7.72 15.36 8.00
C VAL A 31 7.45 16.58 8.89
N PRO A 32 6.61 17.53 8.48
CA PRO A 32 6.29 18.69 9.29
C PRO A 32 5.36 18.30 10.45
N SER A 33 5.45 19.02 11.58
CA SER A 33 4.85 18.61 12.85
C SER A 33 3.32 18.48 12.88
N HIS A 34 2.62 19.05 11.90
CA HIS A 34 1.16 18.99 11.75
C HIS A 34 0.68 17.74 11.00
N ARG A 35 1.58 16.96 10.39
CA ARG A 35 1.27 15.70 9.69
C ARG A 35 1.41 14.51 10.65
N PHE A 36 0.47 14.39 11.58
CA PHE A 36 0.44 13.30 12.57
C PHE A 36 0.10 11.92 11.97
N ASP A 37 -0.35 11.91 10.72
CA ASP A 37 -0.72 10.74 9.93
C ASP A 37 0.47 10.10 9.19
N ILE A 38 1.67 10.70 9.25
CA ILE A 38 2.89 10.15 8.64
C ILE A 38 3.89 9.85 9.75
N SER A 39 4.17 8.56 9.99
CA SER A 39 5.15 8.08 10.97
C SER A 39 6.06 6.98 10.43
N LEU A 40 5.62 6.26 9.39
CA LEU A 40 6.33 5.14 8.78
C LEU A 40 6.48 5.36 7.26
N GLU A 41 7.37 4.57 6.66
CA GLU A 41 7.56 4.56 5.20
C GLU A 41 6.26 4.30 4.42
N VAL A 42 5.42 3.38 4.93
CA VAL A 42 4.16 3.00 4.27
C VAL A 42 3.20 4.18 4.13
N ASP A 43 3.23 5.15 5.04
CA ASP A 43 2.39 6.35 4.99
C ASP A 43 2.81 7.25 3.81
N LEU A 44 4.12 7.33 3.52
CA LEU A 44 4.63 8.03 2.34
C LEU A 44 4.22 7.33 1.04
N ILE A 45 4.20 5.99 1.04
CA ILE A 45 3.74 5.19 -0.11
C ILE A 45 2.25 5.43 -0.36
N GLU A 46 1.43 5.52 0.69
CA GLU A 46 0.02 5.88 0.58
C GLU A 46 -0.17 7.28 -0.03
N GLU A 47 0.60 8.27 0.42
CA GLU A 47 0.54 9.64 -0.10
C GLU A 47 0.94 9.73 -1.58
N LEU A 48 1.97 8.98 -1.98
CA LEU A 48 2.36 8.84 -3.39
C LEU A 48 1.23 8.23 -4.22
N ALA A 49 0.61 7.16 -3.73
CA ALA A 49 -0.52 6.52 -4.41
C ALA A 49 -1.72 7.47 -4.52
N ARG A 50 -2.02 8.23 -3.47
CA ARG A 50 -3.12 9.20 -3.41
C ARG A 50 -2.93 10.34 -4.42
N LEU A 51 -1.73 10.93 -4.46
CA LEU A 51 -1.41 12.03 -5.37
C LEU A 51 -1.21 11.59 -6.83
N TYR A 52 -0.63 10.41 -7.05
CA TYR A 52 -0.56 9.83 -8.39
C TYR A 52 -1.96 9.55 -8.94
N GLY A 53 -2.86 9.12 -8.05
CA GLY A 53 -4.26 8.85 -8.32
C GLY A 53 -4.55 7.34 -8.37
N TYR A 54 -5.39 6.86 -7.45
CA TYR A 54 -5.72 5.43 -7.33
C TYR A 54 -6.25 4.79 -8.61
N ASN A 55 -7.00 5.55 -9.42
CA ASN A 55 -7.52 5.07 -10.70
C ASN A 55 -6.42 4.75 -11.73
N ARG A 56 -5.20 5.24 -11.53
CA ARG A 56 -4.05 4.96 -12.40
C ARG A 56 -3.27 3.72 -11.94
N LEU A 57 -3.52 3.22 -10.73
CA LEU A 57 -2.86 2.01 -10.25
C LEU A 57 -3.36 0.79 -11.04
N PRO A 58 -2.47 -0.12 -11.44
CA PRO A 58 -2.86 -1.30 -12.18
C PRO A 58 -3.70 -2.23 -11.30
N VAL A 59 -4.85 -2.65 -11.80
CA VAL A 59 -5.64 -3.70 -11.16
C VAL A 59 -4.95 -5.04 -11.39
N ARG A 60 -4.55 -5.70 -10.30
CA ARG A 60 -3.91 -7.03 -10.33
C ARG A 60 -4.53 -7.92 -9.27
N TYR A 61 -4.72 -9.20 -9.59
CA TYR A 61 -5.09 -10.20 -8.60
C TYR A 61 -3.88 -10.54 -7.73
N PRO A 62 -4.08 -10.74 -6.41
CA PRO A 62 -3.00 -11.17 -5.53
C PRO A 62 -2.53 -12.57 -5.95
N GLN A 63 -1.22 -12.76 -6.03
CA GLN A 63 -0.63 -14.07 -6.23
C GLN A 63 -0.43 -14.74 -4.87
N ALA A 64 -0.97 -15.94 -4.71
CA ALA A 64 -0.84 -16.73 -3.50
C ALA A 64 -0.55 -18.19 -3.85
N ARG A 65 0.25 -18.86 -3.02
CA ARG A 65 0.38 -20.32 -3.09
C ARG A 65 -0.88 -20.93 -2.52
N LEU A 66 -1.53 -21.78 -3.30
CA LEU A 66 -2.69 -22.53 -2.83
C LEU A 66 -2.21 -23.77 -2.07
N ALA A 67 -2.70 -23.91 -0.84
CA ALA A 67 -2.56 -25.12 -0.04
C ALA A 67 -3.94 -25.68 0.27
N PRO A 68 -4.11 -27.01 0.31
CA PRO A 68 -5.34 -27.62 0.81
C PRO A 68 -5.62 -27.12 2.22
N ASN A 69 -6.85 -26.65 2.46
CA ASN A 69 -7.28 -26.33 3.81
C ASN A 69 -7.94 -27.56 4.44
N ASN A 70 -7.58 -27.92 5.67
CA ASN A 70 -8.18 -29.05 6.36
C ASN A 70 -9.64 -28.73 6.71
N LYS A 71 -10.58 -29.46 6.10
CA LYS A 71 -12.02 -29.34 6.37
C LYS A 71 -12.48 -30.57 7.15
N PRO A 72 -12.59 -30.50 8.49
CA PRO A 72 -13.02 -31.65 9.29
C PRO A 72 -14.49 -32.00 8.99
N GLU A 73 -14.74 -33.26 8.68
CA GLU A 73 -16.08 -33.78 8.34
C GLU A 73 -17.10 -33.62 9.48
N ALA A 74 -16.63 -33.67 10.73
CA ALA A 74 -17.45 -33.44 11.92
C ALA A 74 -17.98 -32.00 12.03
N ARG A 75 -17.52 -31.06 11.19
CA ARG A 75 -18.00 -29.68 11.16
C ARG A 75 -18.81 -29.44 9.89
N ALA A 76 -20.12 -29.43 10.01
CA ALA A 76 -21.02 -28.95 8.96
C ALA A 76 -21.08 -27.42 8.96
N ALA A 77 -21.02 -26.82 7.76
CA ALA A 77 -21.28 -25.39 7.62
C ALA A 77 -22.77 -25.10 7.87
N LEU A 78 -23.07 -23.96 8.49
CA LEU A 78 -24.45 -23.53 8.81
C LEU A 78 -25.44 -23.64 7.64
N PRO A 79 -25.08 -23.33 6.37
CA PRO A 79 -26.00 -23.49 5.24
C PRO A 79 -26.44 -24.93 4.98
N LEU A 80 -25.63 -25.94 5.36
CA LEU A 80 -25.97 -27.36 5.18
C LEU A 80 -26.97 -27.84 6.24
N LEU A 81 -26.86 -27.32 7.46
CA LEU A 81 -27.77 -27.67 8.56
C LEU A 81 -29.17 -27.11 8.38
N ARG A 82 -29.32 -25.99 7.66
CA ARG A 82 -30.62 -25.33 7.40
C ARG A 82 -31.48 -26.00 6.33
N ARG A 83 -30.96 -27.05 5.68
CA ARG A 83 -31.66 -27.81 4.62
C ARG A 83 -32.22 -29.14 5.13
N LEU A 84 -31.99 -29.45 6.41
CA LEU A 84 -32.59 -30.55 7.16
C LEU A 84 -33.83 -30.01 7.91
#